data_AF-A0A7W9YN61-F1
#
_entry.id   AF-A0A7W9YN61-F1
#
_cell.length_a   1.000
_cell.length_b   1.000
_cell.length_c   1.000
_cell.angle_alpha   90.00
_cell.angle_beta   90.00
_cell.angle_gamma   90.00
#
_symmetry.space_group_name_H-M   'P 1'
#
loop_
_entity.id
_entity.type
_entity.pdbx_description
1 polymer ?
#
loop_
_entity_poly.entity_id
_entity_poly.type
_entity_poly.pdbx_seq_one_letter_code
_entity_poly.pdbx_strand_id
1 'polypeptide(L)'
;MLVIDAINVTDAAGVAAAGDVVQVVREIQLPVLALVLLLGAVAKFADRSGQGRGPTALLPSRFQRRFELANGSLEAVLAVGLLTLAALPGDIARGATAVLFVLAALLLLRLRQRDPELGCGCFGGLSTTPVGWRAIVRALVFAAAAAATLGLESTGAVVLAAPTPTHLVAIGVEVALLALLSPELRELALRVVQGEPCELREVPLRRTLSRLHASDVWRANTALLDDPSAGPVDVWRHACWRFVRFAGTRDGRPVDVVFGVHVKGRRPPVRAAISDAETGETLATLGEVAARSALAAPGEREISQLPDSVIPVENPAKTASG
;
A
#
# COMPACT_ATOMS: atom_id res chain seq x y z
N MET A 1 41.48 -47.29 27.65
CA MET A 1 40.94 -47.58 26.30
C MET A 1 39.42 -47.34 26.18
N LEU A 2 38.68 -47.04 27.26
CA LEU A 2 37.22 -46.80 27.25
C LEU A 2 36.80 -45.31 27.23
N VAL A 3 37.76 -44.38 27.31
CA VAL A 3 37.50 -42.93 27.38
C VAL A 3 37.55 -42.25 26.00
N ILE A 4 38.17 -42.90 25.01
CA ILE A 4 38.28 -42.36 23.64
C ILE A 4 36.97 -42.55 22.83
N ASP A 5 36.18 -43.60 23.13
CA ASP A 5 34.91 -43.83 22.43
C ASP A 5 33.79 -42.88 22.87
N ALA A 6 33.78 -42.40 24.12
CA ALA A 6 32.72 -41.52 24.63
C ALA A 6 32.78 -40.11 24.02
N ILE A 7 33.97 -39.60 23.70
CA ILE A 7 34.16 -38.28 23.07
C ILE A 7 33.68 -38.30 21.61
N ASN A 8 33.95 -39.39 20.88
CA ASN A 8 33.51 -39.57 19.49
C ASN A 8 31.99 -39.69 19.35
N VAL A 9 31.29 -40.27 20.32
CA VAL A 9 29.83 -40.47 20.25
C VAL A 9 29.05 -39.17 20.46
N THR A 10 29.51 -38.30 21.36
CA THR A 10 28.89 -36.96 21.56
C THR A 10 29.15 -36.03 20.39
N ASP A 11 30.34 -36.08 19.78
CA ASP A 11 30.63 -35.31 18.56
C ASP A 11 29.86 -35.84 17.36
N ALA A 12 29.73 -37.16 17.21
CA ALA A 12 28.94 -37.76 16.12
C ALA A 12 27.44 -37.45 16.25
N ALA A 13 26.87 -37.49 17.46
CA ALA A 13 25.47 -37.13 17.71
C ALA A 13 25.22 -35.62 17.49
N GLY A 14 26.16 -34.76 17.90
CA GLY A 14 26.11 -33.32 17.65
C GLY A 14 26.22 -32.98 16.16
N VAL A 15 27.10 -33.66 15.43
CA VAL A 15 27.28 -33.49 13.97
C VAL A 15 26.07 -34.03 13.20
N ALA A 16 25.49 -35.16 13.62
CA ALA A 16 24.26 -35.70 13.02
C ALA A 16 23.06 -34.77 13.24
N ALA A 17 22.87 -34.28 14.47
CA ALA A 17 21.82 -33.30 14.78
C ALA A 17 22.01 -31.97 14.03
N ALA A 18 23.27 -31.51 13.87
CA ALA A 18 23.58 -30.33 13.07
C ALA A 18 23.30 -30.57 11.57
N GLY A 19 23.60 -31.77 11.05
CA GLY A 19 23.28 -32.18 9.69
C GLY A 19 21.77 -32.15 9.40
N ASP A 20 20.97 -32.67 10.32
CA ASP A 20 19.50 -32.67 10.24
C ASP A 20 18.93 -31.25 10.23
N VAL A 21 19.44 -30.36 11.09
CA VAL A 21 19.01 -28.96 11.14
C VAL A 21 19.37 -28.23 9.84
N VAL A 22 20.60 -28.41 9.33
CA VAL A 22 21.01 -27.80 8.05
C VAL A 22 20.13 -28.29 6.90
N GLN A 23 19.81 -29.58 6.86
CA GLN A 23 18.94 -30.13 5.83
C GLN A 23 17.52 -29.56 5.90
N VAL A 24 16.93 -29.49 7.09
CA VAL A 24 15.61 -28.88 7.31
C VAL A 24 15.61 -27.40 6.88
N VAL A 25 16.65 -26.64 7.23
CA VAL A 25 16.78 -25.24 6.81
C VAL A 25 16.84 -25.12 5.28
N ARG A 26 17.61 -25.98 4.61
CA ARG A 26 17.71 -26.01 3.15
C ARG A 26 16.37 -26.36 2.49
N GLU A 27 15.65 -27.34 3.01
CA GLU A 27 14.34 -27.76 2.48
C GLU A 27 13.29 -26.65 2.57
N ILE A 28 13.28 -25.89 3.67
CA ILE A 28 12.37 -24.75 3.87
C ILE A 28 12.63 -23.59 2.91
N GLN A 29 13.87 -23.42 2.44
CA GLN A 29 14.18 -22.32 1.51
C GLN A 29 13.34 -22.41 0.23
N LEU A 30 12.99 -23.62 -0.23
CA LEU A 30 12.21 -23.81 -1.46
C LEU A 30 10.83 -23.13 -1.39
N PRO A 31 9.94 -23.45 -0.43
CA PRO A 31 8.65 -22.77 -0.33
C PRO A 31 8.76 -21.30 0.09
N VAL A 32 9.75 -20.90 0.90
CA VAL A 32 9.92 -19.49 1.29
C VAL A 32 10.32 -18.64 0.09
N LEU A 33 11.32 -19.06 -0.69
CA LEU A 33 11.73 -18.35 -1.91
C LEU A 33 10.62 -18.32 -2.95
N ALA A 34 9.89 -19.43 -3.13
CA ALA A 34 8.73 -19.47 -4.01
C ALA A 34 7.66 -18.46 -3.59
N LEU A 35 7.35 -18.36 -2.29
CA LEU A 35 6.40 -17.39 -1.77
C LEU A 35 6.87 -15.94 -2.03
N VAL A 36 8.14 -15.65 -1.76
CA VAL A 36 8.72 -14.30 -2.00
C VAL A 36 8.63 -13.93 -3.49
N LEU A 37 8.96 -14.85 -4.39
CA LEU A 37 8.87 -14.62 -5.84
C LEU A 37 7.41 -14.46 -6.30
N LEU A 38 6.47 -15.25 -5.79
CA LEU A 38 5.04 -15.10 -6.10
C LEU A 38 4.50 -13.75 -5.64
N LEU A 39 4.85 -13.31 -4.43
CA LEU A 39 4.48 -11.99 -3.93
C LEU A 39 5.09 -10.88 -4.80
N GLY A 40 6.36 -11.02 -5.20
CA GLY A 40 7.03 -10.13 -6.15
C GLY A 40 6.32 -10.04 -7.50
N ALA A 41 5.91 -11.18 -8.05
CA ALA A 41 5.20 -11.28 -9.33
C ALA A 41 3.80 -10.66 -9.25
N VAL A 42 3.01 -11.03 -8.25
CA VAL A 42 1.66 -10.47 -8.02
C VAL A 42 1.74 -8.95 -7.86
N ALA A 43 2.71 -8.45 -7.10
CA ALA A 43 2.88 -7.01 -6.91
C ALA A 43 3.18 -6.27 -8.22
N LYS A 44 4.03 -6.84 -9.09
CA LYS A 44 4.34 -6.27 -10.41
C LYS A 44 3.15 -6.32 -11.36
N PHE A 45 2.33 -7.37 -11.31
CA PHE A 45 1.10 -7.46 -12.11
C PHE A 45 -0.02 -6.54 -11.60
N ALA A 46 -0.06 -6.29 -10.28
CA ALA A 46 -1.05 -5.45 -9.65
C ALA A 46 -0.73 -3.94 -9.77
N ASP A 47 0.55 -3.55 -9.87
CA ASP A 47 0.92 -2.14 -10.00
C ASP A 47 0.50 -1.57 -11.37
N ARG A 48 -0.52 -0.72 -11.34
CA ARG A 48 -1.02 0.01 -12.51
C ARG A 48 -0.59 1.48 -12.51
N SER A 49 0.02 1.94 -11.43
CA SER A 49 0.39 3.33 -11.19
C SER A 49 1.78 3.66 -11.76
N GLY A 50 2.67 2.66 -11.77
CA GLY A 50 4.07 2.83 -12.14
C GLY A 50 4.85 3.70 -11.15
N GLN A 51 4.40 3.77 -9.90
CA GLN A 51 5.15 4.46 -8.84
C GLN A 51 6.28 3.60 -8.29
N GLY A 52 6.18 2.28 -8.40
CA GLY A 52 7.25 1.34 -8.04
C GLY A 52 8.23 1.06 -9.16
N ARG A 53 8.38 1.99 -10.11
CA ARG A 53 9.40 1.94 -11.16
C ARG A 53 10.75 2.12 -10.49
N GLY A 54 11.35 1.02 -10.01
CA GLY A 54 12.69 1.07 -9.44
C GLY A 54 13.73 1.30 -10.56
N PRO A 55 14.66 0.37 -10.82
CA PRO A 55 15.62 0.52 -11.92
C PRO A 55 14.96 0.70 -13.29
N THR A 56 13.70 0.29 -13.45
CA THR A 56 12.92 0.44 -14.68
C THR A 56 12.63 1.90 -15.01
N ALA A 57 12.71 2.83 -14.05
CA ALA A 57 12.59 4.27 -14.32
C ALA A 57 13.66 4.78 -15.29
N LEU A 58 14.81 4.10 -15.38
CA LEU A 58 15.90 4.45 -16.29
C LEU A 58 15.63 4.01 -17.75
N LEU A 59 14.61 3.17 -17.98
CA LEU A 59 14.21 2.74 -19.32
C LEU A 59 13.22 3.73 -19.95
N PRO A 60 13.20 3.87 -21.29
CA PRO A 60 12.17 4.66 -21.97
C PRO A 60 10.76 4.18 -21.62
N SER A 61 9.81 5.11 -21.43
CA SER A 61 8.43 4.85 -20.95
C SER A 61 7.71 3.72 -21.69
N ARG A 62 7.93 3.59 -23.01
CA ARG A 62 7.36 2.52 -23.86
C ARG A 62 7.81 1.10 -23.48
N PHE A 63 8.95 0.94 -22.83
CA PHE A 63 9.53 -0.35 -22.46
C PHE A 63 9.35 -0.69 -20.98
N GLN A 64 9.12 0.30 -20.11
CA GLN A 64 9.01 0.12 -18.66
C GLN A 64 8.00 -0.99 -18.30
N ARG A 65 6.76 -0.86 -18.79
CA ARG A 65 5.70 -1.83 -18.51
C ARG A 65 6.00 -3.22 -19.07
N ARG A 66 6.62 -3.31 -20.24
CA ARG A 66 6.95 -4.62 -20.85
C ARG A 66 8.02 -5.33 -20.04
N PHE A 67 9.02 -4.59 -19.57
CA PHE A 67 10.09 -5.13 -18.74
C PHE A 67 9.56 -5.58 -17.38
N GLU A 68 8.69 -4.79 -16.73
CA GLU A 68 8.07 -5.16 -15.44
C GLU A 68 7.23 -6.42 -15.56
N LEU A 69 6.42 -6.54 -16.62
CA LEU A 69 5.65 -7.75 -16.90
C LEU A 69 6.55 -8.95 -17.19
N ALA A 70 7.61 -8.78 -17.96
CA ALA A 70 8.55 -9.86 -18.26
C ALA A 70 9.26 -10.35 -16.99
N ASN A 71 9.71 -9.43 -16.14
CA ASN A 71 10.35 -9.75 -14.87
C ASN A 71 9.36 -10.42 -13.89
N GLY A 72 8.11 -9.92 -13.80
CA GLY A 72 7.06 -10.56 -13.00
C GLY A 72 6.73 -11.98 -13.49
N SER A 73 6.68 -12.19 -14.80
CA SER A 73 6.50 -13.53 -15.38
C SER A 73 7.68 -14.45 -15.07
N LEU A 74 8.92 -13.95 -15.15
CA LEU A 74 10.11 -14.71 -14.79
C LEU A 74 10.06 -15.14 -13.32
N GLU A 75 9.71 -14.24 -12.40
CA GLU A 75 9.55 -14.56 -10.98
C GLU A 75 8.48 -15.63 -10.76
N ALA A 76 7.33 -15.53 -11.42
CA ALA A 76 6.26 -16.53 -11.32
C ALA A 76 6.70 -17.90 -11.85
N VAL A 77 7.39 -17.95 -12.99
CA VAL A 77 7.91 -19.20 -13.58
C VAL A 77 8.94 -19.86 -12.65
N LEU A 78 9.88 -19.07 -12.10
CA LEU A 78 10.86 -19.60 -11.15
C LEU A 78 10.20 -20.11 -9.88
N ALA A 79 9.20 -19.39 -9.35
CA ALA A 79 8.47 -19.83 -8.17
C ALA A 79 7.74 -21.17 -8.40
N VAL A 80 7.04 -21.31 -9.54
CA VAL A 80 6.41 -22.58 -9.92
C VAL A 80 7.46 -23.68 -10.10
N GLY A 81 8.61 -23.36 -10.70
CA GLY A 81 9.74 -24.27 -10.84
C GLY A 81 10.26 -24.79 -9.50
N LEU A 82 10.47 -23.91 -8.52
CA LEU A 82 10.91 -24.28 -7.16
C LEU A 82 9.91 -25.20 -6.45
N LEU A 83 8.61 -25.03 -6.71
CA LEU A 83 7.57 -25.85 -6.10
C LEU A 83 7.41 -27.21 -6.77
N THR A 84 7.60 -27.29 -8.09
CA THR A 84 7.16 -28.46 -8.87
C THR A 84 8.29 -29.28 -9.50
N LEU A 85 9.45 -28.69 -9.76
CA LEU A 85 10.55 -29.37 -10.46
C LEU A 85 11.54 -30.02 -9.49
N ALA A 86 11.91 -31.26 -9.77
CA ALA A 86 12.92 -32.03 -9.05
C ALA A 86 14.15 -32.31 -9.93
N ALA A 87 15.21 -32.87 -9.35
CA ALA A 87 16.44 -33.28 -10.04
C ALA A 87 17.04 -32.13 -10.88
N LEU A 88 17.58 -32.45 -12.06
CA LEU A 88 18.27 -31.47 -12.92
C LEU A 88 17.41 -30.24 -13.27
N PRO A 89 16.14 -30.36 -13.70
CA PRO A 89 15.27 -29.20 -13.88
C PRO A 89 15.06 -28.36 -12.61
N GLY A 90 14.97 -29.02 -11.45
CA GLY A 90 14.89 -28.34 -10.15
C GLY A 90 16.16 -27.54 -9.83
N ASP A 91 17.33 -28.13 -10.04
CA ASP A 91 18.61 -27.44 -9.84
C ASP A 91 18.81 -26.26 -10.80
N ILE A 92 18.34 -26.38 -12.04
CA ILE A 92 18.31 -25.25 -12.98
C ILE A 92 17.43 -24.12 -12.44
N ALA A 93 16.24 -24.42 -11.94
CA ALA A 93 15.33 -23.40 -11.38
C ALA A 93 15.91 -22.74 -10.12
N ARG A 94 16.54 -23.51 -9.23
CA ARG A 94 17.22 -23.02 -8.02
C ARG A 94 18.42 -22.14 -8.36
N GLY A 95 19.26 -22.59 -9.30
CA GLY A 95 20.41 -21.83 -9.80
C GLY A 95 19.99 -20.54 -10.48
N ALA A 96 18.96 -20.58 -11.34
CA ALA A 96 18.41 -19.40 -11.98
C ALA A 96 17.83 -18.41 -10.95
N THR A 97 17.19 -18.90 -9.88
CA THR A 97 16.72 -18.07 -8.77
C THR A 97 17.87 -17.42 -8.02
N ALA A 98 18.95 -18.15 -7.72
CA ALA A 98 20.14 -17.58 -7.11
C ALA A 98 20.76 -16.48 -7.99
N VAL A 99 20.89 -16.73 -9.30
CA VAL A 99 21.38 -15.75 -10.27
C VAL A 99 20.48 -14.51 -10.31
N LEU A 100 19.15 -14.68 -10.32
CA LEU A 100 18.21 -13.56 -10.30
C LEU A 100 18.45 -12.66 -9.08
N PHE A 101 18.59 -13.23 -7.89
CA PHE A 101 18.83 -12.46 -6.66
C PHE A 101 20.22 -11.80 -6.62
N VAL A 102 21.26 -12.47 -7.15
CA VAL A 102 22.60 -11.85 -7.32
C VAL A 102 22.52 -10.64 -8.26
N LEU A 103 21.86 -10.79 -9.41
CA LEU A 103 21.68 -9.70 -10.37
C LEU A 103 20.88 -8.55 -9.75
N ALA A 104 19.84 -8.86 -8.97
CA ALA A 104 19.10 -7.85 -8.21
C ALA A 104 19.99 -7.13 -7.20
N ALA A 105 20.80 -7.84 -6.41
CA ALA A 105 21.73 -7.23 -5.45
C ALA A 105 22.75 -6.31 -6.13
N LEU A 106 23.33 -6.75 -7.26
CA LEU A 106 24.26 -5.95 -8.05
C LEU A 106 23.59 -4.70 -8.64
N LEU A 107 22.37 -4.83 -9.14
CA LEU A 107 21.59 -3.69 -9.64
C LEU A 107 21.28 -2.70 -8.53
N LEU A 108 20.91 -3.16 -7.33
CA LEU A 108 20.68 -2.32 -6.16
C LEU A 108 21.96 -1.60 -5.71
N LEU A 109 23.12 -2.29 -5.73
CA LEU A 109 24.42 -1.66 -5.45
C LEU A 109 24.72 -0.54 -6.45
N ARG A 110 24.50 -0.80 -7.74
CA ARG A 110 24.70 0.20 -8.81
C ARG A 110 23.73 1.38 -8.71
N LEU A 111 22.47 1.12 -8.37
CA LEU A 111 21.47 2.17 -8.14
C LEU A 111 21.88 3.02 -6.94
N ARG A 112 22.21 2.40 -5.81
CA ARG A 112 22.65 3.12 -4.60
C ARG A 112 23.85 4.04 -4.86
N GLN A 113 24.75 3.65 -5.76
CA GLN A 113 25.90 4.47 -6.16
C GLN A 113 25.54 5.66 -7.05
N ARG A 114 24.45 5.59 -7.83
CA ARG A 114 24.07 6.61 -8.80
C ARG A 114 22.93 7.50 -8.35
N ASP A 115 21.91 6.92 -7.75
CA ASP A 115 20.69 7.58 -7.34
C ASP A 115 20.05 6.81 -6.17
N PRO A 116 20.44 7.12 -4.91
CA PRO A 116 19.95 6.40 -3.74
C PRO A 116 18.46 6.67 -3.45
N GLU A 117 17.87 7.70 -4.04
CA GLU A 117 16.47 8.10 -3.82
C GLU A 117 15.47 7.29 -4.65
N LEU A 118 15.94 6.59 -5.69
CA LEU A 118 15.09 5.67 -6.45
C LEU A 118 14.65 4.49 -5.58
N GLY A 119 13.41 4.05 -5.77
CA GLY A 119 12.87 2.86 -5.12
C GLY A 119 13.57 1.58 -5.58
N CYS A 120 13.53 0.53 -4.75
CA CYS A 120 14.19 -0.74 -5.08
C CYS A 120 13.46 -1.54 -6.18
N GLY A 121 12.16 -1.28 -6.42
CA GLY A 121 11.34 -1.92 -7.47
C GLY A 121 11.12 -3.43 -7.31
N CYS A 122 11.72 -4.08 -6.31
CA CYS A 122 11.67 -5.54 -6.11
C CYS A 122 10.25 -6.07 -5.90
N PHE A 123 9.33 -5.26 -5.36
CA PHE A 123 7.92 -5.60 -5.17
C PHE A 123 7.00 -4.65 -5.96
N GLY A 124 7.46 -4.12 -7.10
CA GLY A 124 6.70 -3.13 -7.87
C GLY A 124 6.30 -1.92 -7.01
N GLY A 125 5.08 -1.42 -7.19
CA GLY A 125 4.49 -0.25 -6.48
C GLY A 125 4.41 -0.37 -4.96
N LEU A 126 4.69 -1.54 -4.41
CA LEU A 126 4.69 -1.76 -2.97
C LEU A 126 5.99 -1.24 -2.31
N SER A 127 7.12 -1.17 -3.02
CA SER A 127 8.40 -0.74 -2.42
C SER A 127 8.90 0.54 -3.08
N THR A 128 8.35 1.67 -2.66
CA THR A 128 8.80 3.03 -3.04
C THR A 128 9.92 3.56 -2.14
N THR A 129 10.33 2.77 -1.15
CA THR A 129 11.40 3.10 -0.21
C THR A 129 12.75 3.21 -0.90
N PRO A 130 13.56 4.25 -0.59
CA PRO A 130 14.91 4.43 -1.13
C PRO A 130 15.78 3.17 -0.97
N VAL A 131 16.73 2.96 -1.89
CA VAL A 131 17.58 1.76 -1.88
C VAL A 131 18.58 1.79 -0.71
N GLY A 132 18.21 1.08 0.37
CA GLY A 132 19.04 0.86 1.56
C GLY A 132 20.06 -0.29 1.43
N TRP A 133 21.11 -0.28 2.28
CA TRP A 133 22.04 -1.42 2.41
C TRP A 133 21.30 -2.70 2.81
N ARG A 134 20.22 -2.56 3.59
CA ARG A 134 19.33 -3.66 3.99
C ARG A 134 18.71 -4.38 2.79
N ALA A 135 18.33 -3.65 1.74
CA ALA A 135 17.74 -4.25 0.54
C ALA A 135 18.77 -5.11 -0.21
N ILE A 136 20.02 -4.63 -0.28
CA ILE A 136 21.15 -5.36 -0.88
C ILE A 136 21.45 -6.62 -0.06
N VAL A 137 21.61 -6.50 1.26
CA VAL A 137 21.86 -7.64 2.15
C VAL A 137 20.75 -8.68 2.03
N ARG A 138 19.48 -8.25 2.02
CA ARG A 138 18.33 -9.15 1.83
C ARG A 138 18.38 -9.90 0.50
N ALA A 139 18.72 -9.22 -0.60
CA ALA A 139 18.88 -9.87 -1.89
C ALA A 139 20.04 -10.89 -1.88
N LEU A 140 21.16 -10.57 -1.23
CA LEU A 140 22.28 -11.50 -1.06
C LEU A 140 21.91 -12.71 -0.18
N VAL A 141 21.13 -12.51 0.88
CA VAL A 141 20.62 -13.60 1.73
C VAL A 141 19.71 -14.52 0.91
N PHE A 142 18.79 -13.98 0.10
CA PHE A 142 17.97 -14.81 -0.78
C PHE A 142 18.77 -15.53 -1.87
N ALA A 143 19.83 -14.91 -2.40
CA ALA A 143 20.75 -15.58 -3.31
C ALA A 143 21.48 -16.75 -2.65
N ALA A 144 21.99 -16.55 -1.44
CA ALA A 144 22.67 -17.59 -0.66
C ALA A 144 21.71 -18.73 -0.28
N ALA A 145 20.49 -18.40 0.15
CA ALA A 145 19.43 -19.36 0.40
C ALA A 145 19.12 -20.21 -0.83
N ALA A 146 18.92 -19.57 -2.00
CA ALA A 146 18.66 -20.28 -3.25
C ALA A 146 19.84 -21.19 -3.64
N ALA A 147 21.08 -20.70 -3.53
CA ALA A 147 22.27 -21.50 -3.81
C ALA A 147 22.42 -22.69 -2.85
N ALA A 148 22.06 -22.53 -1.58
CA ALA A 148 22.08 -23.60 -0.60
C ALA A 148 21.12 -24.74 -0.95
N THR A 149 20.05 -24.50 -1.71
CA THR A 149 19.10 -25.55 -2.13
C THR A 149 19.60 -26.45 -3.27
N LEU A 150 20.72 -26.12 -3.91
CA LEU A 150 21.25 -26.91 -5.02
C LEU A 150 21.58 -28.34 -4.57
N GLY A 151 21.19 -29.32 -5.38
CA GLY A 151 21.39 -30.74 -5.08
C GLY A 151 20.40 -31.34 -4.08
N LEU A 152 19.36 -30.62 -3.67
CA LEU A 152 18.25 -31.23 -2.92
C LEU A 152 17.40 -32.12 -3.83
N GLU A 153 16.99 -33.29 -3.35
CA GLU A 153 16.07 -34.15 -4.09
C GLU A 153 14.59 -33.69 -3.96
N SER A 154 14.26 -33.00 -2.86
CA SER A 154 12.90 -32.55 -2.56
C SER A 154 12.44 -31.38 -3.43
N THR A 155 11.13 -31.27 -3.64
CA THR A 155 10.50 -30.07 -4.20
C THR A 155 9.81 -29.27 -3.11
N GLY A 156 9.59 -27.97 -3.34
CA GLY A 156 8.88 -27.14 -2.37
C GLY A 156 7.46 -27.61 -2.08
N ALA A 157 6.77 -28.22 -3.06
CA ALA A 157 5.44 -28.78 -2.85
C ALA A 157 5.43 -29.98 -1.90
N VAL A 158 6.47 -30.84 -1.96
CA VAL A 158 6.60 -31.99 -1.05
C VAL A 158 6.79 -31.50 0.39
N VAL A 159 7.66 -30.51 0.60
CA VAL A 159 7.90 -29.91 1.93
C VAL A 159 6.61 -29.30 2.50
N LEU A 160 5.79 -28.65 1.67
CA LEU A 160 4.51 -28.06 2.07
C LEU A 160 3.40 -29.08 2.33
N ALA A 161 3.41 -30.23 1.64
CA ALA A 161 2.37 -31.24 1.76
C ALA A 161 2.45 -32.02 3.08
N ALA A 162 3.66 -32.14 3.65
CA ALA A 162 3.89 -32.89 4.90
C ALA A 162 4.92 -32.17 5.80
N PRO A 163 4.58 -30.98 6.34
CA PRO A 163 5.51 -30.23 7.18
C PRO A 163 5.72 -30.94 8.53
N THR A 164 6.97 -31.12 8.95
CA THR A 164 7.28 -31.57 10.31
C THR A 164 7.24 -30.38 11.30
N PRO A 165 7.16 -30.62 12.62
CA PRO A 165 7.25 -29.54 13.62
C PRO A 165 8.54 -28.70 13.51
N THR A 166 9.67 -29.34 13.16
CA THR A 166 10.94 -28.64 12.94
C THR A 166 10.88 -27.72 11.71
N HIS A 167 10.19 -28.14 10.65
CA HIS A 167 9.91 -27.26 9.51
C HIS A 167 9.09 -26.03 9.92
N LEU A 168 8.03 -26.21 10.70
CA LEU A 168 7.19 -25.09 11.14
C LEU A 168 7.96 -24.09 12.01
N VAL A 169 8.79 -24.58 12.93
CA VAL A 169 9.64 -23.74 13.78
C VAL A 169 10.64 -22.96 12.93
N ALA A 170 11.35 -23.62 12.01
CA ALA A 170 12.35 -22.97 11.18
C ALA A 170 11.72 -21.97 10.18
N ILE A 171 10.54 -22.25 9.61
CA ILE A 171 9.74 -21.26 8.86
C ILE A 171 9.41 -20.07 9.75
N GLY A 172 8.94 -20.29 10.98
CA GLY A 172 8.61 -19.21 11.92
C GLY A 172 9.81 -18.33 12.23
N VAL A 173 10.97 -18.93 12.49
CA VAL A 173 12.24 -18.22 12.73
C VAL A 173 12.66 -17.42 11.50
N GLU A 174 12.59 -18.02 10.30
CA GLU A 174 12.95 -17.35 9.06
C GLU A 174 12.03 -16.17 8.75
N VAL A 175 10.72 -16.35 8.90
CA VAL A 175 9.74 -15.27 8.75
C VAL A 175 9.99 -14.15 9.76
N ALA A 176 10.31 -14.48 11.02
CA ALA A 176 10.67 -13.49 12.04
C ALA A 176 11.96 -12.73 11.67
N LEU A 177 12.98 -13.43 11.15
CA LEU A 177 14.23 -12.83 10.68
C LEU A 177 13.98 -11.91 9.48
N LEU A 178 13.18 -12.33 8.51
CA LEU A 178 12.78 -11.52 7.36
C LEU A 178 11.99 -10.29 7.79
N ALA A 179 11.06 -10.43 8.74
CA ALA A 179 10.31 -9.31 9.31
C ALA A 179 11.23 -8.32 10.04
N LEU A 180 12.22 -8.81 10.80
CA LEU A 180 13.20 -7.98 11.49
C LEU A 180 14.12 -7.24 10.50
N LEU A 181 14.56 -7.93 9.45
CA LEU A 181 15.38 -7.35 8.39
C LEU A 181 14.60 -6.35 7.53
N SER A 182 13.28 -6.48 7.46
CA SER A 182 12.42 -5.75 6.55
C SER A 182 11.23 -5.06 7.26
N PRO A 183 11.47 -4.00 8.06
CA PRO A 183 10.40 -3.20 8.66
C PRO A 183 9.41 -2.65 7.63
N GLU A 184 9.88 -2.41 6.40
CA GLU A 184 9.06 -2.00 5.26
C GLU A 184 7.98 -3.04 4.91
N LEU A 185 8.27 -4.34 5.03
CA LEU A 185 7.29 -5.40 4.79
C LEU A 185 6.24 -5.45 5.91
N ARG A 186 6.59 -5.03 7.13
CA ARG A 186 5.65 -4.92 8.24
C ARG A 186 4.68 -3.76 8.00
N GLU A 187 5.18 -2.59 7.59
CA GLU A 187 4.30 -1.47 7.21
C GLU A 187 3.42 -1.83 6.01
N LEU A 188 3.99 -2.53 5.04
CA LEU A 188 3.24 -2.97 3.88
C LEU A 188 2.18 -4.02 4.21
N ALA A 189 2.52 -5.00 5.05
CA ALA A 189 1.56 -5.98 5.55
C ALA A 189 0.46 -5.30 6.35
N LEU A 190 0.79 -4.30 7.18
CA LEU A 190 -0.21 -3.47 7.86
C LEU A 190 -1.07 -2.69 6.87
N ARG A 191 -0.51 -2.11 5.79
CA ARG A 191 -1.31 -1.46 4.73
C ARG A 191 -2.20 -2.44 3.97
N VAL A 192 -1.76 -3.68 3.75
CA VAL A 192 -2.58 -4.72 3.11
C VAL A 192 -3.70 -5.17 4.03
N VAL A 193 -3.40 -5.39 5.32
CA VAL A 193 -4.36 -5.85 6.34
C VAL A 193 -5.36 -4.74 6.71
N GLN A 194 -4.90 -3.50 6.86
CA GLN A 194 -5.72 -2.37 7.28
C GLN A 194 -6.31 -1.59 6.09
N GLY A 195 -5.85 -1.87 4.87
CA GLY A 195 -6.17 -1.12 3.67
C GLY A 195 -5.45 0.23 3.62
N GLU A 196 -5.14 0.70 2.41
CA GLU A 196 -4.55 2.01 2.22
C GLU A 196 -5.53 3.13 2.65
N PRO A 197 -5.13 4.06 3.53
CA PRO A 197 -5.94 5.20 3.92
C PRO A 197 -6.46 5.96 2.69
N CYS A 198 -7.72 6.39 2.73
CA CYS A 198 -8.34 7.07 1.59
C CYS A 198 -7.71 8.44 1.27
N GLU A 199 -6.80 8.94 2.11
CA GLU A 199 -6.02 10.16 1.91
C GLU A 199 -4.82 9.92 0.96
N LEU A 200 -4.20 8.74 1.06
CA LEU A 200 -3.06 8.33 0.24
C LEU A 200 -3.48 7.74 -1.10
N ARG A 201 -4.69 7.16 -1.16
CA ARG A 201 -5.19 6.53 -2.39
C ARG A 201 -5.23 7.50 -3.57
N GLU A 202 -4.59 7.15 -4.67
CA GLU A 202 -4.73 7.90 -5.91
C GLU A 202 -6.02 7.53 -6.65
N VAL A 203 -6.81 8.55 -6.98
CA VAL A 203 -8.00 8.39 -7.82
C VAL A 203 -7.89 9.32 -9.02
N PRO A 204 -7.98 8.81 -10.26
CA PRO A 204 -7.96 9.65 -11.45
C PRO A 204 -9.06 10.70 -11.43
N LEU A 205 -8.74 11.94 -11.85
CA LEU A 205 -9.71 13.04 -11.90
C LEU A 205 -10.96 12.67 -12.71
N ARG A 206 -10.78 12.04 -13.87
CA ARG A 206 -11.87 11.57 -14.73
C ARG A 206 -12.89 10.71 -13.97
N ARG A 207 -12.43 9.79 -13.11
CA ARG A 207 -13.33 8.96 -12.29
C ARG A 207 -14.10 9.80 -11.27
N THR A 208 -13.48 10.84 -10.71
CA THR A 208 -14.13 11.77 -9.79
C THR A 208 -15.23 12.56 -10.52
N LEU A 209 -14.91 13.13 -11.68
CA LEU A 209 -15.87 13.89 -12.50
C LEU A 209 -17.02 13.02 -13.01
N SER A 210 -16.74 11.80 -13.48
CA SER A 210 -17.82 10.87 -13.87
C SER A 210 -18.78 10.54 -12.72
N ARG A 211 -18.27 10.42 -11.49
CA ARG A 211 -19.09 10.22 -10.30
C ARG A 211 -19.87 11.47 -9.91
N LEU A 212 -19.25 12.63 -10.02
CA LEU A 212 -19.89 13.93 -9.80
C LEU A 212 -21.05 14.11 -10.78
N HIS A 213 -20.81 14.00 -12.08
CA HIS A 213 -21.82 14.24 -13.12
C HIS A 213 -22.98 13.23 -13.05
N ALA A 214 -22.73 12.02 -12.54
CA ALA A 214 -23.78 11.02 -12.32
C ALA A 214 -24.61 11.24 -11.04
N SER A 215 -24.26 12.22 -10.19
CA SER A 215 -24.91 12.46 -8.91
C SER A 215 -26.13 13.38 -9.02
N ASP A 216 -27.08 13.22 -8.08
CA ASP A 216 -28.26 14.08 -7.99
C ASP A 216 -27.88 15.53 -7.62
N VAL A 217 -26.84 15.68 -6.80
CA VAL A 217 -26.30 16.98 -6.39
C VAL A 217 -25.77 17.76 -7.60
N TRP A 218 -25.12 17.10 -8.55
CA TRP A 218 -24.73 17.74 -9.81
C TRP A 218 -25.96 18.21 -10.60
N ARG A 219 -26.93 17.32 -10.82
CA ARG A 219 -28.15 17.64 -11.57
C ARG A 219 -28.93 18.82 -10.96
N ALA A 220 -28.98 18.89 -9.62
CA ALA A 220 -29.66 19.96 -8.91
C ALA A 220 -28.97 21.34 -9.02
N ASN A 221 -27.66 21.38 -9.29
CA ASN A 221 -26.88 22.63 -9.33
C ASN A 221 -26.40 23.00 -10.74
N THR A 222 -26.63 22.14 -11.74
CA THR A 222 -26.12 22.36 -13.11
C THR A 222 -26.66 23.66 -13.73
N ALA A 223 -27.89 24.06 -13.39
CA ALA A 223 -28.51 25.30 -13.88
C ALA A 223 -27.84 26.58 -13.36
N LEU A 224 -27.01 26.49 -12.32
CA LEU A 224 -26.27 27.62 -11.78
C LEU A 224 -24.92 27.82 -12.47
N LEU A 225 -24.44 26.84 -13.25
CA LEU A 225 -23.11 26.88 -13.86
C LEU A 225 -23.16 27.65 -15.17
N ASP A 226 -22.15 28.48 -15.44
CA ASP A 226 -22.09 29.29 -16.66
C ASP A 226 -21.87 28.40 -17.90
N ASP A 227 -20.97 27.41 -17.78
CA ASP A 227 -20.76 26.36 -18.78
C ASP A 227 -20.58 24.99 -18.09
N PRO A 228 -21.63 24.15 -18.04
CA PRO A 228 -21.55 22.80 -17.48
C PRO A 228 -20.61 21.84 -18.23
N SER A 229 -20.27 22.16 -19.48
CA SER A 229 -19.40 21.35 -20.33
C SER A 229 -17.93 21.76 -20.22
N ALA A 230 -17.67 22.96 -19.72
CA ALA A 230 -16.33 23.41 -19.37
C ALA A 230 -15.73 22.53 -18.25
N GLY A 231 -14.40 22.40 -18.27
CA GLY A 231 -13.68 21.78 -17.18
C GLY A 231 -13.79 22.60 -15.88
N PRO A 232 -13.48 21.99 -14.73
CA PRO A 232 -13.50 22.71 -13.46
C PRO A 232 -12.45 23.82 -13.44
N VAL A 233 -12.78 24.94 -12.78
CA VAL A 233 -11.89 26.08 -12.60
C VAL A 233 -10.74 25.72 -11.67
N ASP A 234 -11.03 24.92 -10.63
CA ASP A 234 -10.02 24.43 -9.70
C ASP A 234 -10.39 23.05 -9.13
N VAL A 235 -9.35 22.29 -8.76
CA VAL A 235 -9.47 20.95 -8.18
C VAL A 235 -8.43 20.76 -7.09
N TRP A 236 -8.88 20.56 -5.87
CA TRP A 236 -8.01 20.25 -4.74
C TRP A 236 -8.53 19.05 -3.94
N ARG A 237 -7.72 18.60 -2.98
CA ARG A 237 -8.05 17.46 -2.13
C ARG A 237 -7.79 17.82 -0.68
N HIS A 238 -8.71 17.42 0.18
CA HIS A 238 -8.52 17.49 1.63
C HIS A 238 -9.02 16.18 2.24
N ALA A 239 -8.10 15.46 2.90
CA ALA A 239 -8.34 14.11 3.40
C ALA A 239 -8.95 13.19 2.31
N CYS A 240 -10.10 12.57 2.62
CA CYS A 240 -10.80 11.64 1.73
C CYS A 240 -11.81 12.30 0.80
N TRP A 241 -11.81 13.62 0.70
CA TRP A 241 -12.67 14.39 -0.19
C TRP A 241 -11.85 15.05 -1.29
N ARG A 242 -12.36 14.97 -2.51
CA ARG A 242 -11.88 15.79 -3.62
C ARG A 242 -12.90 16.89 -3.87
N PHE A 243 -12.41 18.12 -3.91
CA PHE A 243 -13.20 19.31 -4.16
C PHE A 243 -12.98 19.76 -5.60
N VAL A 244 -14.06 20.17 -6.24
CA VAL A 244 -14.09 20.57 -7.63
C VAL A 244 -14.92 21.85 -7.72
N ARG A 245 -14.31 22.95 -8.17
CA ARG A 245 -14.96 24.26 -8.27
C ARG A 245 -15.34 24.57 -9.71
N PHE A 246 -16.56 25.06 -9.89
CA PHE A 246 -17.07 25.60 -11.15
C PHE A 246 -17.56 27.02 -10.94
N ALA A 247 -17.37 27.86 -11.97
CA ALA A 247 -17.96 29.19 -12.01
C ALA A 247 -19.44 29.10 -12.38
N GLY A 248 -20.23 30.03 -11.85
CA GLY A 248 -21.65 30.10 -12.07
C GLY A 248 -22.24 31.47 -11.78
N THR A 249 -23.54 31.58 -12.03
CA THR A 249 -24.33 32.79 -11.79
C THR A 249 -25.62 32.43 -11.06
N ARG A 250 -25.93 33.18 -9.99
CA ARG A 250 -27.19 33.06 -9.24
C ARG A 250 -27.80 34.44 -9.02
N ASP A 251 -29.05 34.62 -9.45
CA ASP A 251 -29.78 35.90 -9.32
C ASP A 251 -28.97 37.10 -9.88
N GLY A 252 -28.25 36.87 -10.97
CA GLY A 252 -27.39 37.87 -11.64
C GLY A 252 -26.05 38.15 -10.96
N ARG A 253 -25.71 37.42 -9.89
CA ARG A 253 -24.42 37.55 -9.17
C ARG A 253 -23.48 36.39 -9.48
N PRO A 254 -22.17 36.64 -9.64
CA PRO A 254 -21.20 35.59 -9.84
C PRO A 254 -21.04 34.75 -8.57
N VAL A 255 -21.09 33.44 -8.72
CA VAL A 255 -20.95 32.48 -7.61
C VAL A 255 -19.98 31.36 -7.99
N ASP A 256 -19.34 30.80 -6.97
CA ASP A 256 -18.57 29.56 -7.08
C ASP A 256 -19.40 28.39 -6.57
N VAL A 257 -19.54 27.35 -7.39
CA VAL A 257 -20.16 26.08 -6.99
C VAL A 257 -19.06 25.06 -6.73
N VAL A 258 -18.84 24.73 -5.45
CA VAL A 258 -17.83 23.78 -5.00
C VAL A 258 -18.48 22.45 -4.69
N PHE A 259 -18.13 21.42 -5.45
CA PHE A 259 -18.57 20.05 -5.19
C PHE A 259 -17.52 19.27 -4.41
N GLY A 260 -17.91 18.67 -3.29
CA GLY A 260 -17.13 17.69 -2.55
C GLY A 260 -17.54 16.28 -2.94
N VAL A 261 -16.61 15.50 -3.50
CA VAL A 261 -16.81 14.09 -3.88
C VAL A 261 -15.95 13.21 -2.99
N HIS A 262 -16.58 12.29 -2.25
CA HIS A 262 -15.83 11.35 -1.43
C HIS A 262 -15.11 10.31 -2.30
N VAL A 263 -13.86 10.02 -1.95
CA VAL A 263 -12.97 9.18 -2.78
C VAL A 263 -13.35 7.69 -2.70
N LYS A 264 -13.88 7.24 -1.55
CA LYS A 264 -14.24 5.83 -1.28
C LYS A 264 -15.71 5.53 -1.59
N GLY A 265 -15.97 4.30 -2.02
CA GLY A 265 -17.33 3.74 -2.21
C GLY A 265 -17.71 3.54 -3.68
N ARG A 266 -18.69 2.67 -3.93
CA ARG A 266 -19.29 2.45 -5.26
C ARG A 266 -20.25 3.59 -5.64
N ARG A 267 -20.97 4.13 -4.65
CA ARG A 267 -21.80 5.34 -4.72
C ARG A 267 -21.31 6.31 -3.65
N PRO A 268 -20.27 7.11 -3.94
CA PRO A 268 -19.71 8.00 -2.93
C PRO A 268 -20.71 9.12 -2.61
N PRO A 269 -20.78 9.59 -1.36
CA PRO A 269 -21.50 10.80 -1.06
C PRO A 269 -20.89 11.98 -1.83
N VAL A 270 -21.78 12.80 -2.39
CA VAL A 270 -21.45 14.06 -3.06
C VAL A 270 -22.15 15.18 -2.30
N ARG A 271 -21.46 16.30 -2.11
CA ARG A 271 -21.96 17.50 -1.45
C ARG A 271 -21.65 18.72 -2.31
N ALA A 272 -22.43 19.78 -2.18
CA ALA A 272 -22.16 21.05 -2.83
C ALA A 272 -22.22 22.20 -1.82
N ALA A 273 -21.36 23.19 -2.01
CA ALA A 273 -21.46 24.50 -1.40
C ALA A 273 -21.46 25.54 -2.51
N ILE A 274 -22.30 26.56 -2.37
CA ILE A 274 -22.34 27.72 -3.24
C ILE A 274 -21.76 28.87 -2.43
N SER A 275 -20.73 29.51 -2.94
CA SER A 275 -20.13 30.70 -2.34
C SER A 275 -20.21 31.89 -3.28
N ASP A 276 -20.28 33.09 -2.72
CA ASP A 276 -20.11 34.31 -3.50
C ASP A 276 -18.69 34.35 -4.09
N ALA A 277 -18.56 34.65 -5.38
CA ALA A 277 -17.27 34.59 -6.06
C ALA A 277 -16.31 35.73 -5.67
N GLU A 278 -16.84 36.85 -5.17
CA GLU A 278 -16.03 38.01 -4.77
C GLU A 278 -15.65 37.95 -3.29
N THR A 279 -16.59 37.58 -2.42
CA THR A 279 -16.37 37.59 -0.97
C THR A 279 -15.95 36.23 -0.40
N GLY A 280 -16.22 35.14 -1.12
CA GLY A 280 -16.02 33.77 -0.64
C GLY A 280 -17.03 33.33 0.43
N GLU A 281 -18.04 34.15 0.74
CA GLU A 281 -19.07 33.82 1.72
C GLU A 281 -19.91 32.64 1.22
N THR A 282 -20.16 31.64 2.08
CA THR A 282 -21.00 30.49 1.72
C THR A 282 -22.47 30.89 1.74
N LEU A 283 -23.08 30.98 0.56
CA LEU A 283 -24.48 31.36 0.36
C LEU A 283 -25.44 30.17 0.60
N ALA A 284 -24.99 28.95 0.28
CA ALA A 284 -25.80 27.75 0.49
C ALA A 284 -24.94 26.48 0.57
N THR A 285 -25.46 25.47 1.28
CA THR A 285 -24.89 24.12 1.33
C THR A 285 -25.95 23.08 1.01
N LEU A 286 -25.67 22.16 0.09
CA LEU A 286 -26.59 21.14 -0.39
C LEU A 286 -25.97 19.74 -0.21
N GLY A 287 -26.69 18.87 0.51
CA GLY A 287 -26.27 17.51 0.88
C GLY A 287 -26.95 17.03 2.17
N GLU A 288 -26.65 15.83 2.62
CA GLU A 288 -27.32 15.08 3.72
C GLU A 288 -27.55 15.85 5.06
N VAL A 289 -26.86 16.97 5.28
CA VAL A 289 -27.05 17.85 6.46
C VAL A 289 -28.11 18.94 6.22
N ALA A 290 -28.35 19.36 4.97
CA ALA A 290 -29.35 20.38 4.63
C ALA A 290 -30.80 19.89 4.86
N ALA A 291 -31.02 18.57 4.87
CA ALA A 291 -32.33 17.99 5.19
C ALA A 291 -32.75 18.22 6.66
N ARG A 292 -31.83 18.58 7.56
CA ARG A 292 -32.16 18.96 8.94
C ARG A 292 -32.29 20.47 9.16
N SER A 293 -31.65 21.29 8.32
CA SER A 293 -31.68 22.76 8.46
C SER A 293 -32.76 23.45 7.61
N ALA A 294 -33.46 22.72 6.74
CA ALA A 294 -34.58 23.27 5.95
C ALA A 294 -35.90 23.41 6.75
N LEU A 295 -35.89 23.11 8.06
CA LEU A 295 -37.01 23.33 8.99
C LEU A 295 -36.70 24.49 9.94
N ALA A 296 -36.49 25.68 9.39
CA ALA A 296 -36.78 26.97 10.04
C ALA A 296 -36.53 28.10 9.03
N ALA A 297 -37.56 28.47 8.27
CA ALA A 297 -37.63 29.83 7.75
C ALA A 297 -38.12 30.75 8.88
N PRO A 298 -37.50 31.92 9.13
CA PRO A 298 -38.04 32.90 10.06
C PRO A 298 -39.09 33.74 9.34
N GLY A 299 -40.35 33.39 9.57
CA GLY A 299 -41.52 34.21 9.25
C GLY A 299 -42.41 34.28 10.48
N GLU A 300 -42.58 35.51 10.99
CA GLU A 300 -43.60 35.97 11.94
C GLU A 300 -43.72 35.25 13.29
N ARG A 301 -43.13 35.87 14.32
CA ARG A 301 -43.72 35.90 15.67
C ARG A 301 -43.75 37.33 16.18
N GLU A 302 -44.93 37.92 16.00
CA GLU A 302 -45.74 38.48 17.07
C GLU A 302 -44.98 38.91 18.34
N ILE A 303 -45.05 40.21 18.59
CA ILE A 303 -44.68 40.87 19.84
C ILE A 303 -45.48 40.21 20.97
N SER A 304 -44.84 39.31 21.71
CA SER A 304 -45.31 38.89 23.03
C SER A 304 -44.24 39.22 24.06
N GLN A 305 -44.71 39.90 25.09
CA GLN A 305 -43.97 40.58 26.14
C GLN A 305 -43.03 39.65 26.92
N LEU A 306 -41.95 40.25 27.43
CA LEU A 306 -41.09 39.70 28.48
C LEU A 306 -41.90 39.12 29.65
N PRO A 307 -41.31 38.16 30.36
CA PRO A 307 -41.00 38.49 31.75
C PRO A 307 -39.50 38.44 32.02
N ASP A 308 -39.03 39.53 32.65
CA ASP A 308 -37.75 39.64 33.32
C ASP A 308 -37.50 38.42 34.21
N SER A 309 -36.46 37.65 33.86
CA SER A 309 -35.78 36.80 34.84
C SER A 309 -34.29 36.98 34.66
N VAL A 310 -33.79 37.93 35.44
CA VAL A 310 -32.38 38.16 35.72
C VAL A 310 -31.83 36.91 36.41
N ILE A 311 -30.93 36.18 35.73
CA ILE A 311 -30.06 35.21 36.39
C ILE A 311 -28.76 35.94 36.76
N PRO A 312 -28.34 35.95 38.04
CA PRO A 312 -27.12 36.64 38.45
C PRO A 312 -25.89 35.86 37.97
N VAL A 313 -24.94 36.60 37.39
CA VAL A 313 -23.60 36.11 37.07
C VAL A 313 -22.81 36.00 38.37
N GLU A 314 -22.47 34.79 38.78
CA GLU A 314 -21.60 34.53 39.92
C GLU A 314 -20.14 34.80 39.51
N ASN A 315 -19.48 35.66 40.29
CA ASN A 315 -18.18 36.25 40.00
C ASN A 315 -17.06 35.33 40.52
N PRO A 316 -16.16 34.78 39.67
CA PRO A 316 -15.16 33.78 40.07
C PRO A 316 -13.91 34.44 40.69
N ALA A 317 -14.09 35.20 41.76
CA ALA A 317 -12.98 35.81 42.51
C ALA A 317 -13.18 35.67 44.02
N LYS A 318 -13.26 34.42 44.52
CA LYS A 318 -13.11 34.16 45.96
C LYS A 318 -12.72 32.71 46.28
N THR A 319 -11.49 32.35 45.94
CA THR A 319 -10.80 31.20 46.57
C THR A 319 -9.33 31.54 46.78
N ALA A 320 -9.08 32.38 47.78
CA ALA A 320 -7.81 32.45 48.47
C ALA A 320 -8.10 32.81 49.94
N SER A 321 -7.82 31.85 50.82
CA SER A 321 -7.63 31.93 52.29
C SER A 321 -8.36 30.80 53.00
N GLY A 322 -7.58 29.81 53.42
CA GLY A 322 -7.96 28.63 54.19
C GLY A 322 -6.79 27.67 54.21
#